data_AF-A0A7J8GAG6-F1
#
_entry.id   AF-A0A7J8GAG6-F1
#
_cell.length_a   1.000
_cell.length_b   1.000
_cell.length_c   1.000
_cell.angle_alpha   90.00
_cell.angle_beta   90.00
_cell.angle_gamma   90.00
#
_symmetry.space_group_name_H-M   'P 1'
#
loop_
_entity.id
_entity.type
_entity.pdbx_description
1 polymer ?
#
loop_
_entity_poly.entity_id
_entity_poly.type
_entity_poly.pdbx_seq_one_letter_code
_entity_poly.pdbx_strand_id
1 'polypeptide(L)'
;MALDLASLASVRAFATAFLSSEPRLDILIHNAGISSCGGTREPFNLLLRVNHIGPFLLTHLLLPRLKTCAPSRVVVVSSAAHQRGRLDFTRLDRPVVGWRQELRAYADSKLANVLFARELATQLEGTGVTCFAAHPVDGLP
;
A
#
# COMPACT_ATOMS: atom_id res chain seq x y z
N MET A 1 -15.94 -11.61 -0.38
CA MET A 1 -15.00 -10.84 0.46
C MET A 1 -14.93 -9.42 -0.09
N ALA A 2 -15.35 -8.43 0.69
CA ALA A 2 -15.20 -7.01 0.32
C ALA A 2 -13.95 -6.46 1.00
N LEU A 3 -13.26 -5.53 0.34
CA LEU A 3 -12.06 -4.87 0.85
C LEU A 3 -12.16 -3.37 0.61
N ASP A 4 -12.21 -2.61 1.71
CA ASP A 4 -12.04 -1.16 1.72
C ASP A 4 -10.72 -0.83 2.43
N LEU A 5 -9.76 -0.32 1.67
CA LEU A 5 -8.43 0.04 2.19
C LEU A 5 -8.43 1.29 3.08
N ALA A 6 -9.49 2.11 3.04
CA ALA A 6 -9.65 3.22 3.98
C ALA A 6 -9.99 2.71 5.40
N SER A 7 -10.65 1.56 5.51
CA SER A 7 -11.09 0.96 6.76
C SER A 7 -10.18 -0.18 7.22
N LEU A 8 -9.38 0.06 8.27
CA LEU A 8 -8.52 -1.00 8.82
C LEU A 8 -9.31 -2.20 9.38
N ALA A 9 -10.55 -1.99 9.79
CA ALA A 9 -11.46 -3.07 10.16
C ALA A 9 -11.83 -3.92 8.95
N SER A 10 -12.13 -3.30 7.81
CA SER A 10 -12.38 -4.00 6.55
C SER A 10 -11.15 -4.79 6.09
N VAL A 11 -9.95 -4.20 6.18
CA VAL A 11 -8.68 -4.88 5.87
C VAL A 11 -8.48 -6.15 6.73
N ARG A 12 -8.72 -6.06 8.04
CA ARG A 12 -8.61 -7.22 8.95
C ARG A 12 -9.66 -8.28 8.63
N ALA A 13 -10.91 -7.89 8.42
CA ALA A 13 -11.98 -8.81 8.06
C ALA A 13 -11.71 -9.53 6.74
N PHE A 14 -11.21 -8.80 5.73
CA PHE A 14 -10.79 -9.39 4.47
C PHE A 14 -9.65 -10.39 4.66
N ALA A 15 -8.59 -10.03 5.40
CA ALA A 15 -7.47 -10.93 5.63
C ALA A 15 -7.88 -12.22 6.34
N THR A 16 -8.74 -12.12 7.37
CA THR A 16 -9.31 -13.29 8.06
C THR A 16 -10.09 -14.16 7.09
N ALA A 17 -11.02 -13.58 6.34
CA ALA A 17 -11.84 -14.34 5.39
C ALA A 17 -10.99 -15.01 4.30
N PHE A 18 -9.97 -14.31 3.77
CA PHE A 18 -9.06 -14.84 2.77
C PHE A 18 -8.26 -16.02 3.31
N LEU A 19 -7.66 -15.88 4.50
CA LEU A 19 -6.86 -16.95 5.11
C LEU A 19 -7.69 -18.20 5.43
N SER A 20 -8.98 -18.04 5.75
CA SER A 20 -9.89 -19.15 6.03
C SER A 20 -10.41 -19.87 4.78
N SER A 21 -10.46 -19.22 3.62
CA SER A 21 -11.12 -19.75 2.42
C SER A 21 -10.17 -20.11 1.29
N GLU A 22 -9.14 -19.30 1.08
CA GLU A 22 -8.12 -19.57 0.07
C GLU A 22 -7.00 -20.39 0.71
N PRO A 23 -6.51 -21.47 0.11
CA PRO A 23 -5.39 -22.25 0.65
C PRO A 23 -4.02 -21.70 0.23
N ARG A 24 -3.96 -20.86 -0.81
CA ARG A 24 -2.71 -20.46 -1.47
C ARG A 24 -2.69 -18.96 -1.79
N LEU A 25 -1.50 -18.35 -1.70
CA LEU A 25 -1.26 -16.97 -2.15
C LEU A 25 0.15 -16.88 -2.76
N ASP A 26 0.20 -16.92 -4.09
CA ASP A 26 1.46 -16.81 -4.84
C ASP A 26 1.85 -15.35 -5.10
N ILE A 27 0.87 -14.48 -5.34
CA ILE A 27 1.10 -13.09 -5.71
C ILE A 27 0.10 -12.18 -5.02
N LEU A 28 0.61 -11.15 -4.33
CA LEU A 28 -0.18 -10.04 -3.79
C LEU A 28 0.19 -8.75 -4.53
N ILE A 29 -0.78 -8.12 -5.19
CA ILE A 29 -0.55 -6.87 -5.95
C ILE A 29 -1.32 -5.73 -5.29
N HIS A 30 -0.60 -4.78 -4.71
CA HIS A 30 -1.16 -3.51 -4.23
C HIS A 30 -1.28 -2.52 -5.38
N ASN A 31 -2.34 -2.68 -6.18
CA ASN A 31 -2.68 -1.81 -7.30
C ASN A 31 -3.66 -0.70 -6.93
N ALA A 32 -4.62 -0.98 -6.04
CA ALA A 32 -5.66 -0.03 -5.67
C ALA A 32 -5.04 1.25 -5.07
N GLY A 33 -5.54 2.41 -5.51
CA GLY A 33 -5.11 3.70 -4.98
C GLY A 33 -5.95 4.85 -5.52
N ILE A 34 -5.91 5.96 -4.80
CA ILE A 34 -6.57 7.23 -5.12
C ILE A 34 -5.54 8.35 -5.30
N SER A 35 -5.87 9.33 -6.13
CA SER A 35 -5.06 10.53 -6.40
C SER A 35 -5.66 11.82 -5.85
N SER A 36 -6.89 11.76 -5.33
CA SER A 36 -7.60 12.87 -4.69
C SER A 36 -8.56 12.33 -3.63
N CYS A 37 -8.91 13.15 -2.64
CA CYS A 37 -9.96 12.83 -1.67
C CYS A 37 -11.37 12.94 -2.27
N GLY A 38 -11.55 13.52 -3.47
CA GLY A 38 -12.87 13.65 -4.11
C GLY A 38 -13.87 14.48 -3.30
N GLY A 39 -13.39 15.39 -2.43
CA GLY A 39 -14.22 16.15 -1.50
C GLY A 39 -14.56 15.45 -0.19
N THR A 40 -14.24 14.15 -0.06
CA THR A 40 -14.39 13.40 1.20
C THR A 40 -13.44 13.95 2.25
N ARG A 41 -13.96 14.19 3.46
CA ARG A 41 -13.18 14.67 4.59
C ARG A 41 -13.13 13.59 5.66
N GLU A 42 -11.95 13.02 5.83
CA GLU A 42 -11.65 12.09 6.89
C GLU A 42 -10.87 12.78 8.01
N PRO A 43 -10.95 12.31 9.26
CA PRO A 43 -10.11 12.79 10.36
C PRO A 43 -8.64 12.36 10.20
N PHE A 44 -8.29 11.68 9.11
CA PHE A 44 -6.96 11.21 8.77
C PHE A 44 -6.58 11.53 7.32
N ASN A 45 -5.31 11.28 6.99
CA ASN A 45 -4.83 11.37 5.61
C ASN A 45 -5.39 10.22 4.77
N LEU A 46 -6.51 10.46 4.08
CA LEU A 46 -7.19 9.44 3.28
C LEU A 46 -6.31 8.86 2.15
N LEU A 47 -5.51 9.69 1.47
CA LEU A 47 -4.62 9.21 0.41
C LEU A 47 -3.56 8.26 0.96
N LEU A 48 -2.92 8.63 2.07
CA LEU A 48 -1.95 7.75 2.73
C LEU A 48 -2.62 6.48 3.28
N ARG A 49 -3.83 6.61 3.84
CA ARG A 49 -4.60 5.48 4.38
C ARG A 49 -4.86 4.43 3.31
N VAL A 50 -5.43 4.85 2.18
CA VAL A 50 -5.83 3.97 1.08
C VAL A 50 -4.60 3.44 0.32
N ASN A 51 -3.66 4.32 -0.05
CA ASN A 51 -2.57 3.95 -0.94
C ASN A 51 -1.45 3.19 -0.24
N HIS A 52 -1.32 3.33 1.09
CA HIS A 52 -0.18 2.82 1.83
C HIS A 52 -0.55 2.09 3.13
N ILE A 53 -1.26 2.70 4.08
CA ILE A 53 -1.49 2.10 5.41
C ILE A 53 -2.35 0.82 5.33
N GLY A 54 -3.44 0.85 4.56
CA GLY A 54 -4.28 -0.32 4.31
C GLY A 54 -3.48 -1.47 3.66
N PRO A 55 -2.79 -1.22 2.53
CA PRO A 55 -1.88 -2.17 1.90
C PRO A 55 -0.79 -2.72 2.82
N PHE A 56 -0.15 -1.86 3.62
CA PHE A 56 0.87 -2.23 4.60
C PHE A 56 0.30 -3.23 5.62
N LEU A 57 -0.86 -2.91 6.21
CA LEU A 57 -1.54 -3.80 7.15
C LEU A 57 -1.92 -5.12 6.49
N LEU A 58 -2.50 -5.07 5.29
CA LEU A 58 -2.93 -6.25 4.55
C LEU A 58 -1.76 -7.20 4.27
N THR A 59 -0.61 -6.68 3.81
CA THR A 59 0.59 -7.50 3.58
C THR A 59 1.04 -8.20 4.86
N HIS A 60 1.10 -7.49 5.99
CA HIS A 60 1.57 -8.09 7.23
C HIS A 60 0.62 -9.18 7.75
N LEU A 61 -0.69 -8.99 7.58
CA LEU A 61 -1.69 -10.01 7.94
C LEU A 61 -1.59 -11.25 7.03
N LEU A 62 -1.29 -11.08 5.75
CA LEU A 62 -1.16 -12.17 4.78
C LEU A 62 0.25 -12.75 4.68
N LEU A 63 1.23 -12.17 5.37
CA LEU A 63 2.63 -12.57 5.32
C LEU A 63 2.88 -14.03 5.69
N PRO A 64 2.22 -14.61 6.73
CA PRO A 64 2.36 -16.03 7.02
C PRO A 64 1.99 -16.91 5.82
N ARG A 65 0.89 -16.58 5.12
CA ARG A 65 0.46 -17.34 3.94
C ARG A 65 1.46 -17.21 2.79
N LEU A 66 1.93 -16.00 2.50
CA LEU A 66 2.97 -15.77 1.48
C LEU A 66 4.21 -16.63 1.74
N LYS A 67 4.67 -16.71 2.99
CA LYS A 67 5.83 -17.54 3.39
C LYS A 67 5.55 -19.03 3.23
N THR A 68 4.39 -19.52 3.66
CA THR A 68 4.02 -20.94 3.48
C THR A 68 3.86 -21.33 2.00
N CYS A 69 3.51 -20.38 1.14
CA CYS A 69 3.35 -20.59 -0.29
C CYS A 69 4.60 -20.22 -1.11
N ALA A 70 5.74 -19.99 -0.47
CA ALA A 70 6.97 -19.65 -1.17
C ALA A 70 7.31 -20.70 -2.25
N PRO A 71 7.82 -20.29 -3.44
CA PRO A 71 8.13 -18.92 -3.82
C PRO A 71 6.88 -18.08 -4.08
N SER A 72 6.84 -16.87 -3.51
CA SER A 72 5.72 -15.93 -3.67
C SER A 72 6.21 -14.48 -3.80
N ARG A 73 5.30 -13.57 -4.17
CA ARG A 73 5.67 -12.19 -4.54
C ARG A 73 4.67 -11.16 -4.04
N VAL A 74 5.17 -10.02 -3.57
CA VAL A 74 4.41 -8.80 -3.33
C VAL A 74 4.83 -7.74 -4.34
N VAL A 75 3.87 -7.14 -5.05
CA VAL A 75 4.11 -6.03 -5.98
C VAL A 75 3.35 -4.80 -5.49
N VAL A 76 4.05 -3.69 -5.31
CA VAL A 76 3.47 -2.44 -4.84
C VAL A 76 3.49 -1.40 -5.96
N VAL A 77 2.32 -0.94 -6.37
CA VAL A 77 2.19 0.06 -7.43
C VAL A 77 2.40 1.48 -6.85
N SER A 78 3.46 2.12 -7.31
CA SER A 78 3.80 3.52 -7.04
C SER A 78 3.52 4.39 -8.28
N SER A 79 4.17 5.56 -8.38
CA SER A 79 4.05 6.56 -9.43
C SER A 79 5.34 7.38 -9.49
N ALA A 80 5.66 8.02 -10.63
CA ALA A 80 6.73 9.01 -10.72
C ALA A 80 6.59 10.16 -9.69
N ALA A 81 5.37 10.40 -9.19
CA ALA A 81 5.12 11.34 -8.10
C ALA A 81 5.95 11.07 -6.83
N HIS A 82 6.39 9.82 -6.59
CA HIS A 82 7.21 9.47 -5.43
C HIS A 82 8.50 10.30 -5.32
N GLN A 83 9.06 10.75 -6.45
CA GLN A 83 10.27 11.57 -6.50
C GLN A 83 10.09 12.93 -5.83
N ARG A 84 8.84 13.40 -5.69
CA ARG A 84 8.49 14.67 -5.03
C ARG A 84 7.98 14.47 -3.60
N GLY A 85 7.85 13.23 -3.15
CA GLY A 85 7.35 12.91 -1.81
C GLY A 85 8.36 13.28 -0.72
N ARG A 86 7.86 13.62 0.47
CA ARG A 86 8.63 13.84 1.69
C ARG A 86 7.81 13.42 2.90
N LEU A 87 8.14 12.26 3.47
CA LEU A 87 7.47 11.76 4.68
C LEU A 87 7.86 12.61 5.90
N ASP A 88 6.90 13.41 6.37
CA ASP A 88 6.94 14.06 7.67
C ASP A 88 6.17 13.21 8.68
N PHE A 89 6.90 12.42 9.46
CA PHE A 89 6.31 11.49 10.43
C PHE A 89 5.47 12.20 11.51
N THR A 90 5.69 13.50 11.74
CA THR A 90 4.91 14.28 12.71
C THR A 90 3.53 14.69 12.18
N ARG A 91 3.27 14.44 10.90
CA ARG A 91 2.05 14.87 10.19
C ARG A 91 1.38 13.77 9.35
N LEU A 92 1.91 12.54 9.36
CA LEU A 92 1.45 11.44 8.50
C LEU A 92 -0.07 11.26 8.48
N ASP A 93 -0.69 11.22 9.66
CA ASP A 93 -2.12 10.92 9.80
C ASP A 93 -3.00 12.17 9.92
N ARG A 94 -2.48 13.36 9.60
CA ARG A 94 -3.29 14.58 9.65
C ARG A 94 -4.28 14.63 8.48
N PRO A 95 -5.50 15.16 8.67
CA PRO A 95 -6.44 15.43 7.59
C PRO A 95 -5.79 16.26 6.48
N VAL A 96 -6.13 15.92 5.23
CA VAL A 96 -5.65 16.62 4.05
C VAL A 96 -6.76 17.52 3.53
N VAL A 97 -6.49 18.81 3.40
CA VAL A 97 -7.48 19.80 2.94
C VAL A 97 -6.93 20.63 1.79
N GLY A 98 -7.62 20.57 0.65
CA GLY A 98 -7.33 21.37 -0.54
C GLY A 98 -6.27 20.75 -1.46
N TRP A 99 -6.35 21.13 -2.74
CA TRP A 99 -5.62 20.48 -3.83
C TRP A 99 -4.09 20.44 -3.63
N ARG A 100 -3.48 21.49 -3.07
CA ARG A 100 -2.02 21.51 -2.82
C ARG A 100 -1.60 20.44 -1.81
N GLN A 101 -2.40 20.25 -0.76
CA GLN A 101 -2.12 19.23 0.25
C GLN A 101 -2.41 17.84 -0.30
N GLU A 102 -3.46 17.68 -1.12
CA GLU A 102 -3.76 16.40 -1.78
C GLU A 102 -2.65 15.96 -2.72
N LEU A 103 -2.12 16.85 -3.57
CA LEU A 103 -0.97 16.55 -4.43
C LEU A 103 0.24 16.10 -3.61
N ARG A 104 0.51 16.76 -2.47
CA ARG A 104 1.60 16.39 -1.58
C ARG A 104 1.36 15.04 -0.91
N ALA A 105 0.17 14.84 -0.34
CA ALA A 105 -0.22 13.59 0.30
C ALA A 105 -0.19 12.41 -0.68
N TYR A 106 -0.55 12.63 -1.94
CA TYR A 106 -0.41 11.64 -3.01
C TYR A 106 1.06 11.29 -3.23
N ALA A 107 1.92 12.28 -3.47
CA ALA A 107 3.35 12.07 -3.67
C ALA A 107 4.01 11.36 -2.46
N ASP A 108 3.65 11.77 -1.24
CA ASP A 108 4.09 11.15 0.01
C ASP A 108 3.64 9.69 0.09
N SER A 109 2.38 9.39 -0.25
CA SER A 109 1.87 8.01 -0.26
C SER A 109 2.59 7.12 -1.28
N LYS A 110 2.99 7.68 -2.43
CA LYS A 110 3.73 6.96 -3.47
C LYS A 110 5.20 6.76 -3.10
N LEU A 111 5.80 7.71 -2.38
CA LEU A 111 7.11 7.51 -1.72
C LEU A 111 7.03 6.41 -0.66
N ALA A 112 6.01 6.42 0.18
CA ALA A 112 5.82 5.38 1.20
C ALA A 112 5.74 3.98 0.58
N ASN A 113 5.07 3.82 -0.58
CA ASN A 113 5.03 2.56 -1.32
C ASN A 113 6.42 2.07 -1.79
N VAL A 114 7.27 2.96 -2.29
CA VAL A 114 8.64 2.59 -2.73
C VAL A 114 9.49 2.19 -1.53
N LEU A 115 9.45 2.98 -0.45
CA LEU A 115 10.20 2.69 0.78
C LEU A 115 9.73 1.38 1.42
N PHE A 116 8.42 1.15 1.44
CA PHE A 116 7.84 -0.09 1.94
C PHE A 116 8.28 -1.30 1.14
N ALA A 117 8.25 -1.26 -0.19
CA ALA A 117 8.69 -2.38 -1.01
C ALA A 117 10.18 -2.69 -0.77
N ARG A 118 11.03 -1.66 -0.66
CA ARG A 118 12.46 -1.83 -0.38
C ARG A 118 12.72 -2.44 1.00
N GLU A 119 12.06 -1.92 2.02
CA GLU A 119 12.21 -2.40 3.39
C GLU A 119 11.67 -3.82 3.53
N LEU A 120 10.47 -4.10 2.99
CA LEU A 120 9.88 -5.43 3.01
C LEU A 120 10.73 -6.44 2.26
N ALA A 121 11.34 -6.07 1.12
CA ALA A 121 12.27 -6.94 0.41
C ALA A 121 13.46 -7.33 1.30
N THR A 122 14.04 -6.35 2.01
CA THR A 122 15.16 -6.58 2.96
C THR A 122 14.72 -7.51 4.10
N GLN A 123 13.55 -7.29 4.68
CA GLN A 123 13.02 -8.13 5.77
C GLN A 123 12.65 -9.56 5.35
N LEU A 124 12.46 -9.80 4.05
CA LEU A 124 12.04 -11.10 3.50
C LEU A 124 13.19 -11.91 2.89
N GLU A 125 14.42 -11.42 2.98
CA GLU A 125 15.60 -12.17 2.57
C GLU A 125 15.63 -13.57 3.23
N GLY A 126 15.92 -14.60 2.43
CA GLY A 126 15.94 -15.99 2.88
C GLY A 126 14.57 -16.65 3.07
N THR A 127 13.45 -15.92 2.94
CA THR A 127 12.10 -16.50 3.13
C THR A 127 11.49 -17.08 1.85
N GLY A 128 12.11 -16.84 0.69
CA GLY A 128 11.54 -17.20 -0.63
C GLY A 128 10.39 -16.29 -1.09
N VAL A 129 10.04 -15.26 -0.31
CA VAL A 129 9.07 -14.22 -0.69
C VAL A 129 9.84 -13.01 -1.22
N THR A 130 9.45 -12.52 -2.40
CA THR A 130 10.07 -11.35 -3.04
C THR A 130 9.15 -10.14 -2.99
N CYS A 131 9.70 -8.93 -2.92
CA CYS A 131 8.91 -7.70 -2.99
C CYS A 131 9.50 -6.71 -4.00
N PHE A 132 8.63 -6.11 -4.82
CA PHE A 132 9.00 -5.13 -5.83
C PHE A 132 8.08 -3.92 -5.79
N ALA A 133 8.64 -2.75 -6.06
CA ALA A 133 7.86 -1.57 -6.45
C ALA A 133 7.82 -1.48 -7.97
N ALA A 134 6.65 -1.14 -8.51
CA ALA A 134 6.46 -0.83 -9.92
C ALA A 134 5.77 0.52 -10.05
N HIS A 135 6.04 1.26 -11.11
CA HIS A 135 5.21 2.39 -11.52
C HIS A 135 4.84 2.21 -12.99
N PRO A 136 3.61 2.55 -13.40
CA PRO A 136 3.28 2.64 -14.81
C PRO A 136 4.16 3.73 -15.41
N VAL A 137 4.90 3.40 -16.47
CA VAL A 137 5.57 4.41 -17.29
C VAL A 137 4.46 5.18 -18.01
N ASP A 138 4.36 6.49 -17.74
CA ASP A 138 3.72 7.39 -18.69
C ASP A 138 4.66 7.45 -19.89
N GLY A 139 4.28 6.80 -20.98
CA GLY A 139 5.07 6.78 -22.20
C GLY A 139 5.36 8.19 -22.68
N LEU A 140 6.58 8.67 -22.45
CA LEU A 140 7.25 9.65 -23.28
C LEU A 140 8.70 9.16 -23.46
N PRO A 141 9.22 9.20 -24.70
CA PRO A 141 10.58 8.75 -25.02
C PRO A 141 11.66 9.51 -24.26
#